data_AF-G2MV16-F1
#
_entry.id   AF-G2MV16-F1
#
_cell.length_a   1.000
_cell.length_b   1.000
_cell.length_c   1.000
_cell.angle_alpha   90.00
_cell.angle_beta   90.00
_cell.angle_gamma   90.00
#
_symmetry.space_group_name_H-M   'P 1'
#
loop_
_entity.id
_entity.type
_entity.pdbx_description
1 polymer ?
#
loop_
_entity_poly.entity_id
_entity_poly.type
_entity_poly.pdbx_seq_one_letter_code
_entity_poly.pdbx_strand_id
1 'polypeptide(L)'
;MKEGKKLGIFNISTFIFTIINLLVLYFILKWLLFKPVTQFLENRENKIKSSLEEANRERQEAHNLKAKYEEILKNADNEGKAIIEKAQKAAEDKANKIIENANKEAENIIEKAKEEAMLEKIKAMHDLRTEISQLVIDAASRVLEKKLPVADEDLINEVIEEARASWHK
;
A
#
# COMPACT_ATOMS: atom_id res chain seq x y z
N MET A 1 96.96 69.77 46.30
CA MET A 1 97.14 68.29 46.26
C MET A 1 96.56 67.81 44.94
N LYS A 2 97.38 67.44 43.95
CA LYS A 2 97.78 66.03 43.63
C LYS A 2 96.53 65.17 43.36
N GLU A 3 96.26 64.55 42.21
CA GLU A 3 96.95 64.17 40.97
C GLU A 3 95.84 64.05 39.88
N GLY A 4 96.02 64.26 38.57
CA GLY A 4 96.79 63.41 37.66
C GLY A 4 96.12 62.05 37.36
N LYS A 5 95.23 61.96 36.35
CA LYS A 5 95.27 60.96 35.24
C LYS A 5 93.97 60.85 34.39
N LYS A 6 94.20 61.05 33.09
CA LYS A 6 93.49 60.53 31.89
C LYS A 6 92.07 61.04 31.55
N LEU A 7 92.07 62.07 30.69
CA LEU A 7 91.26 62.11 29.46
C LEU A 7 91.19 60.72 28.80
N GLY A 8 90.00 60.33 28.32
CA GLY A 8 89.86 59.25 27.33
C GLY A 8 89.10 58.02 27.80
N ILE A 9 87.79 58.16 28.05
CA ILE A 9 86.85 57.01 28.02
C ILE A 9 85.77 57.15 26.95
N PHE A 10 85.90 58.14 26.05
CA PHE A 10 85.48 57.95 24.66
C PHE A 10 86.53 57.04 23.99
N ASN A 11 86.59 55.79 24.45
CA ASN A 11 87.35 54.78 23.75
C ASN A 11 86.54 54.47 22.48
N ILE A 12 87.13 54.71 21.30
CA ILE A 12 86.64 54.15 20.03
C ILE A 12 86.27 52.66 20.23
N SER A 13 87.03 51.95 21.07
CA SER A 13 86.73 50.60 21.54
C SER A 13 85.33 50.46 22.16
N THR A 14 84.95 51.28 23.15
CA THR A 14 83.62 51.22 23.79
C THR A 14 82.50 51.52 22.80
N PHE A 15 82.67 52.49 21.90
CA PHE A 15 81.68 52.79 20.86
C PHE A 15 81.51 51.64 19.85
N ILE A 16 82.62 51.03 19.43
CA ILE A 16 82.62 49.82 18.60
C ILE A 16 81.92 48.66 19.32
N PHE A 17 82.20 48.43 20.61
CA PHE A 17 81.52 47.41 21.41
C PHE A 17 80.03 47.68 21.56
N THR A 18 79.59 48.93 21.71
CA THR A 18 78.17 49.28 21.73
C THR A 18 77.49 49.00 20.39
N ILE A 19 78.13 49.31 19.26
CA ILE A 19 77.62 48.98 17.92
C ILE A 19 77.55 47.47 17.73
N ILE A 20 78.58 46.72 18.11
CA ILE A 20 78.59 45.26 18.04
C ILE A 20 77.46 44.68 18.90
N ASN A 21 77.27 45.17 20.12
CA ASN A 21 76.18 44.72 21.00
C ASN A 21 74.80 45.03 20.39
N LEU A 22 74.62 46.23 19.81
CA LEU A 22 73.37 46.58 19.12
C LEU A 22 73.12 45.67 17.91
N LEU A 23 74.14 45.37 17.12
CA LEU A 23 74.03 44.45 15.98
C LEU A 23 73.71 43.04 16.44
N VAL A 24 74.41 42.53 17.46
CA VAL A 24 74.14 41.20 18.04
C VAL A 24 72.71 41.13 18.56
N LEU A 25 72.25 42.13 19.31
CA LEU A 25 70.87 42.22 19.78
C LEU A 25 69.88 42.28 18.61
N TYR A 26 70.15 43.09 17.59
CA TYR A 26 69.31 43.18 16.39
C TYR A 26 69.21 41.84 15.65
N PHE A 27 70.31 41.11 15.47
CA PHE A 27 70.30 39.81 14.81
C PHE A 27 69.56 38.75 15.62
N ILE A 28 69.75 38.72 16.95
CA ILE A 28 69.00 37.84 17.85
C ILE A 28 67.50 38.15 17.78
N LEU A 29 67.14 39.43 17.87
CA LEU A 29 65.75 39.87 17.86
C LEU A 29 65.08 39.58 16.51
N LYS A 30 65.79 39.85 15.40
CA LYS A 30 65.33 39.53 14.04
C LYS A 30 65.08 38.04 13.90
N TRP A 31 66.03 37.20 14.30
CA TRP A 31 65.90 35.74 14.19
C TRP A 31 64.77 35.19 15.07
N LEU A 32 64.63 35.71 16.29
CA LEU A 32 63.60 35.30 17.24
C LEU A 32 62.20 35.77 16.84
N LEU A 33 62.04 36.96 16.23
CA LEU A 33 60.74 37.53 15.85
C LEU A 33 60.26 37.09 14.46
N PHE A 34 61.15 36.85 13.50
CA PHE A 34 60.74 36.52 12.12
C PHE A 34 59.87 35.26 12.09
N LYS A 35 60.24 34.25 12.85
CA LYS A 35 59.54 32.97 12.90
C LYS A 35 58.11 33.08 13.49
N PRO A 36 57.89 33.59 14.72
CA PRO A 36 56.56 33.69 15.29
C PRO A 36 55.65 34.68 14.55
N VAL A 37 56.19 35.79 14.03
CA VAL A 37 55.38 36.79 13.30
C VAL A 37 54.89 36.23 11.96
N THR A 38 55.77 35.57 11.20
CA THR A 38 55.39 34.96 9.92
C THR A 38 54.40 33.81 10.15
N GLN A 39 54.65 32.95 11.14
CA GLN A 39 53.73 31.88 11.52
C GLN A 39 52.35 32.39 11.94
N PHE A 40 52.29 33.51 12.68
CA PHE A 40 51.01 34.11 13.07
C PHE A 40 50.21 34.62 11.88
N LEU A 41 50.89 35.26 10.92
CA LEU A 41 50.28 35.76 9.69
C LEU A 41 49.78 34.60 8.81
N GLU A 42 50.62 33.58 8.58
CA GLU A 42 50.24 32.38 7.82
C GLU A 42 49.07 31.64 8.49
N ASN A 43 49.09 31.48 9.81
CA ASN A 43 48.00 30.82 10.53
C ASN A 43 46.68 31.60 10.41
N ARG A 44 46.74 32.94 10.43
CA ARG A 44 45.56 33.79 10.24
C ARG A 44 45.03 33.70 8.82
N GLU A 45 45.91 33.72 7.81
CA GLU A 45 45.54 33.54 6.40
C GLU A 45 44.90 32.16 6.18
N ASN A 46 45.56 31.09 6.65
CA ASN A 46 45.08 29.72 6.54
C ASN A 46 43.72 29.55 7.22
N LYS A 47 43.52 30.14 8.41
CA LYS A 47 42.24 30.07 9.11
C LYS A 47 41.13 30.78 8.35
N ILE A 48 41.39 31.94 7.77
CA ILE A 48 40.40 32.67 6.96
C ILE A 48 40.05 31.87 5.71
N LYS A 49 41.08 31.33 5.03
CA LYS A 49 40.90 30.51 3.84
C LYS A 49 40.10 29.24 4.15
N SER A 50 40.46 28.52 5.20
CA SER A 50 39.75 27.30 5.60
C SER A 50 38.31 27.58 6.00
N SER A 51 38.04 28.66 6.74
CA SER A 51 36.67 29.05 7.09
C SER A 51 35.84 29.44 5.86
N LEU A 52 36.45 30.09 4.86
CA LEU A 52 35.76 30.43 3.61
C LEU A 52 35.48 29.19 2.76
N GLU A 53 36.45 28.27 2.65
CA GLU A 53 36.28 26.99 1.97
C GLU A 53 35.20 26.14 2.63
N GLU A 54 35.19 26.07 3.96
CA GLU A 54 34.16 25.38 4.74
C GLU A 54 32.77 25.99 4.54
N ALA A 55 32.64 27.31 4.63
CA ALA A 55 31.37 28.00 4.38
C ALA A 55 30.85 27.76 2.95
N ASN A 56 31.74 27.74 1.96
CA ASN A 56 31.37 27.41 0.58
C ASN A 56 30.94 25.94 0.43
N ARG A 57 31.65 25.01 1.08
CA ARG A 57 31.30 23.59 1.10
C ARG A 57 29.93 23.37 1.73
N GLU A 58 29.70 23.92 2.91
CA GLU A 58 28.41 23.84 3.62
C GLU A 58 27.27 24.44 2.80
N ARG A 59 27.52 25.58 2.13
CA ARG A 59 26.53 26.19 1.25
C ARG A 59 26.20 25.29 0.06
N GLN A 60 27.20 24.68 -0.57
CA GLN A 60 26.99 23.75 -1.68
C GLN A 60 26.25 22.49 -1.21
N GLU A 61 26.61 21.94 -0.05
CA GLU A 61 25.91 20.80 0.55
C GLU A 61 24.45 21.14 0.88
N ALA A 62 24.18 22.33 1.42
CA ALA A 62 22.83 22.80 1.68
C ALA A 62 22.01 22.95 0.39
N HIS A 63 22.59 23.49 -0.68
CA HIS A 63 21.94 23.56 -1.99
C HIS A 63 21.65 22.17 -2.57
N ASN A 64 22.62 21.25 -2.51
CA ASN A 64 22.45 19.88 -2.98
C ASN A 64 21.38 19.13 -2.17
N LEU A 65 21.36 19.32 -0.85
CA LEU A 65 20.38 18.72 0.04
C LEU A 65 18.97 19.27 -0.25
N LYS A 66 18.84 20.58 -0.44
CA LYS A 66 17.57 21.21 -0.84
C LYS A 66 17.06 20.64 -2.17
N ALA A 67 17.92 20.52 -3.18
CA ALA A 67 17.53 19.95 -4.47
C ALA A 67 17.05 18.50 -4.33
N LYS A 68 17.75 17.68 -3.53
CA LYS A 68 17.31 16.30 -3.21
C LYS A 68 15.96 16.28 -2.49
N TYR A 69 15.73 17.17 -1.54
CA TYR A 69 14.44 17.26 -0.85
C TYR A 69 13.31 17.64 -1.80
N GLU A 70 13.52 18.60 -2.69
CA GLU A 70 12.54 18.99 -3.70
C GLU A 70 12.23 17.83 -4.66
N GLU A 71 13.25 17.07 -5.07
CA GLU A 71 13.08 15.86 -5.88
C GLU A 71 12.28 14.78 -5.14
N ILE A 72 12.63 14.48 -3.89
CA ILE A 72 11.91 13.51 -3.06
C ILE A 72 10.45 13.93 -2.89
N LEU A 73 10.19 15.21 -2.62
CA LEU A 73 8.84 15.73 -2.45
C LEU A 73 8.01 15.59 -3.73
N LYS A 74 8.61 15.91 -4.87
CA LYS A 74 7.96 15.73 -6.18
C LYS A 74 7.67 14.26 -6.47
N ASN A 75 8.62 13.37 -6.17
CA ASN A 75 8.43 11.94 -6.36
C ASN A 75 7.35 11.38 -5.44
N ALA A 76 7.31 11.82 -4.18
CA ALA A 76 6.27 11.44 -3.22
C ALA A 76 4.87 11.90 -3.66
N ASP A 77 4.73 13.12 -4.21
CA ASP A 77 3.46 13.61 -4.75
C ASP A 77 3.00 12.78 -5.96
N ASN A 78 3.93 12.46 -6.87
CA ASN A 78 3.64 11.61 -8.03
C ASN A 78 3.24 10.18 -7.62
N GLU A 79 3.97 9.59 -6.66
CA GLU A 79 3.66 8.27 -6.13
C GLU A 79 2.31 8.25 -5.41
N GLY A 80 2.01 9.28 -4.61
CA GLY A 80 0.73 9.46 -3.96
C GLY A 80 -0.43 9.51 -4.97
N LYS A 81 -0.29 10.30 -6.04
CA LYS A 81 -1.27 10.35 -7.13
C LYS A 81 -1.45 8.99 -7.80
N ALA A 82 -0.35 8.31 -8.13
CA ALA A 82 -0.40 6.99 -8.75
C ALA A 82 -1.09 5.93 -7.86
N ILE A 83 -0.88 5.99 -6.53
CA ILE A 83 -1.55 5.12 -5.57
C ILE A 83 -3.06 5.39 -5.57
N ILE A 84 -3.48 6.66 -5.54
CA ILE A 84 -4.89 7.04 -5.56
C ILE A 84 -5.56 6.60 -6.85
N GLU A 85 -4.96 6.85 -8.01
CA GLU A 85 -5.48 6.43 -9.31
C GLU A 85 -5.61 4.91 -9.40
N LYS A 86 -4.60 4.17 -8.94
CA LYS A 86 -4.63 2.70 -8.89
C LYS A 86 -5.73 2.19 -7.97
N ALA A 87 -5.93 2.82 -6.82
CA ALA A 87 -6.98 2.47 -5.86
C ALA A 87 -8.38 2.74 -6.44
N GLN A 88 -8.59 3.88 -7.11
CA GLN A 88 -9.84 4.20 -7.78
C GLN A 88 -10.16 3.18 -8.87
N LYS A 89 -9.19 2.89 -9.75
CA LYS A 89 -9.37 1.89 -10.81
C LYS A 89 -9.68 0.49 -10.25
N ALA A 90 -8.96 0.06 -9.21
CA ALA A 90 -9.24 -1.21 -8.56
C ALA A 90 -10.62 -1.25 -7.90
N ALA A 91 -11.08 -0.13 -7.33
CA ALA A 91 -12.42 -0.01 -6.75
C ALA A 91 -13.51 -0.10 -7.83
N GLU A 92 -13.34 0.61 -8.95
CA GLU A 92 -14.25 0.53 -10.10
C GLU A 92 -14.32 -0.88 -10.68
N ASP A 93 -13.17 -1.52 -10.93
CA ASP A 93 -13.11 -2.90 -11.41
C ASP A 93 -13.80 -3.87 -10.45
N LYS A 94 -13.63 -3.67 -9.14
CA LYS A 94 -14.29 -4.49 -8.11
C LYS A 94 -15.80 -4.24 -8.08
N ALA A 95 -16.24 -2.99 -8.17
CA ALA A 95 -17.65 -2.64 -8.23
C ALA A 95 -18.32 -3.27 -9.46
N ASN A 96 -17.70 -3.15 -10.63
CA ASN A 96 -18.18 -3.76 -11.87
C ASN A 96 -18.30 -5.29 -11.74
N LYS A 97 -17.30 -5.96 -11.17
CA LYS A 97 -17.34 -7.41 -10.91
C LYS A 97 -18.44 -7.80 -9.93
N ILE A 98 -18.67 -7.01 -8.87
CA ILE A 98 -19.76 -7.26 -7.92
C ILE A 98 -21.11 -7.17 -8.63
N ILE A 99 -21.31 -6.14 -9.45
CA ILE A 99 -22.56 -5.95 -10.22
C ILE A 99 -22.75 -7.09 -11.21
N GLU A 100 -21.70 -7.48 -11.94
CA GLU A 100 -21.75 -8.59 -12.90
C GLU A 100 -22.12 -9.90 -12.21
N ASN A 101 -21.47 -10.21 -11.08
CA ASN A 101 -21.78 -11.41 -10.30
C ASN A 101 -23.20 -11.37 -9.74
N ALA A 102 -23.66 -10.22 -9.23
CA ALA A 102 -25.02 -10.06 -8.72
C ALA A 102 -26.06 -10.28 -9.83
N ASN A 103 -25.82 -9.79 -11.05
CA ASN A 103 -26.69 -10.02 -12.19
C ASN A 103 -26.73 -11.50 -12.59
N LYS A 104 -25.56 -12.17 -12.63
CA LYS A 104 -25.48 -13.62 -12.88
C LYS A 104 -26.20 -14.44 -11.82
N GLU A 105 -26.04 -14.08 -10.55
CA GLU A 105 -26.75 -14.72 -9.44
C GLU A 105 -28.27 -14.53 -9.57
N ALA A 106 -28.72 -13.32 -9.91
CA ALA A 106 -30.13 -13.02 -10.13
C ALA A 106 -30.71 -13.82 -11.31
N GLU A 107 -29.99 -13.92 -12.43
CA GLU A 107 -30.39 -14.76 -13.57
C GLU A 107 -30.51 -16.24 -13.16
N ASN A 108 -29.52 -16.77 -12.43
CA ASN A 108 -29.55 -18.13 -11.92
C ASN A 108 -30.73 -18.38 -10.97
N ILE A 109 -31.06 -17.42 -10.10
CA ILE A 109 -32.22 -17.51 -9.20
C ILE A 109 -33.52 -17.55 -10.01
N ILE A 110 -33.65 -16.68 -11.02
CA ILE A 110 -34.84 -16.66 -11.88
C ILE A 110 -34.99 -17.96 -12.66
N GLU A 111 -33.89 -18.50 -13.18
CA GLU A 111 -33.90 -19.78 -13.91
C GLU A 111 -34.32 -20.94 -13.00
N LYS A 112 -33.73 -21.05 -11.82
CA LYS A 112 -34.13 -22.05 -10.81
C LYS A 112 -35.59 -21.90 -10.40
N ALA A 113 -36.06 -20.69 -10.15
CA ALA A 113 -37.45 -20.44 -9.78
C ALA A 113 -38.42 -20.85 -10.89
N LYS A 114 -38.05 -20.67 -12.17
CA LYS A 114 -38.84 -21.15 -13.31
C LYS A 114 -38.88 -22.67 -13.39
N GLU A 115 -37.74 -23.33 -13.16
CA GLU A 115 -37.66 -24.79 -13.14
C GLU A 115 -38.51 -25.37 -11.99
N GLU A 116 -38.36 -24.82 -10.78
CA GLU A 116 -39.17 -25.20 -9.62
C GLU A 116 -40.67 -24.98 -9.86
N ALA A 117 -41.06 -23.83 -10.43
CA ALA A 117 -42.46 -23.56 -10.77
C ALA A 117 -43.02 -24.55 -11.81
N MET A 118 -42.20 -24.98 -12.78
CA MET A 118 -42.61 -25.99 -13.76
C MET A 118 -42.79 -27.36 -13.11
N LEU A 119 -41.87 -27.77 -12.24
CA LEU A 119 -41.97 -29.01 -11.48
C LEU A 119 -43.21 -29.02 -10.57
N GLU A 120 -43.46 -27.91 -9.87
CA GLU A 120 -44.62 -27.76 -8.99
C GLU A 120 -45.94 -27.81 -9.77
N LYS A 121 -45.99 -27.19 -10.95
CA LYS A 121 -47.16 -27.30 -11.84
C LYS A 121 -47.43 -28.75 -12.26
N ILE A 122 -46.39 -29.51 -12.59
CA ILE A 122 -46.52 -30.92 -12.97
C ILE A 122 -47.06 -31.75 -11.80
N LYS A 123 -46.53 -31.54 -10.59
CA LYS A 123 -47.03 -32.19 -9.36
C LYS A 123 -48.49 -31.83 -9.10
N ALA A 124 -48.84 -30.55 -9.12
CA ALA A 124 -50.21 -30.09 -8.90
C ALA A 124 -51.19 -30.70 -9.93
N MET A 125 -50.80 -30.84 -11.20
CA MET A 125 -51.61 -31.52 -12.21
C MET A 125 -51.76 -33.02 -11.94
N HIS A 126 -50.71 -33.69 -11.47
CA HIS A 126 -50.75 -35.09 -11.09
C HIS A 126 -51.68 -35.33 -9.88
N ASP A 127 -51.57 -34.48 -8.86
CA ASP A 127 -52.38 -34.55 -7.65
C ASP A 127 -53.85 -34.30 -7.97
N LEU A 128 -54.14 -33.28 -8.80
CA LEU A 128 -55.50 -33.00 -9.28
C LEU A 128 -56.08 -34.19 -10.06
N ARG A 129 -55.28 -34.84 -10.91
CA ARG A 129 -55.73 -36.03 -11.66
C ARG A 129 -56.07 -37.20 -10.73
N THR A 130 -55.29 -37.36 -9.66
CA THR A 130 -55.51 -38.40 -8.64
C THR A 130 -56.79 -38.12 -7.86
N GLU A 131 -56.98 -36.87 -7.43
CA GLU A 131 -58.17 -36.44 -6.69
C GLU A 131 -59.45 -36.56 -7.54
N ILE A 132 -59.42 -36.16 -8.81
CA ILE A 132 -60.54 -36.33 -9.74
C ILE A 132 -60.85 -37.83 -9.94
N SER A 133 -59.83 -38.66 -10.12
CA SER A 133 -60.02 -40.11 -10.30
C SER A 133 -60.71 -40.73 -9.07
N GLN A 134 -60.31 -40.33 -7.87
CA GLN A 134 -60.96 -40.76 -6.63
C GLN A 134 -62.42 -40.28 -6.56
N LEU A 135 -62.69 -39.02 -6.93
CA LEU A 135 -64.04 -38.46 -6.92
C LEU A 135 -64.97 -39.16 -7.92
N VAL A 136 -64.45 -39.55 -9.08
CA VAL A 136 -65.18 -40.33 -10.10
C VAL A 136 -65.47 -41.74 -9.59
N ILE A 137 -64.51 -42.42 -8.94
CA ILE A 137 -64.71 -43.74 -8.33
C ILE A 137 -65.77 -43.68 -7.22
N ASP A 138 -65.70 -42.67 -6.35
CA ASP A 138 -66.67 -42.48 -5.26
C ASP A 138 -68.08 -42.18 -5.80
N ALA A 139 -68.18 -41.35 -6.84
CA ALA A 139 -69.45 -41.05 -7.50
C ALA A 139 -70.02 -42.29 -8.21
N ALA A 140 -69.19 -43.05 -8.92
CA ALA A 140 -69.60 -44.30 -9.56
C ALA A 140 -70.09 -45.33 -8.52
N SER A 141 -69.35 -45.51 -7.43
CA SER A 141 -69.73 -46.37 -6.32
C SER A 141 -71.10 -46.01 -5.74
N ARG A 142 -71.36 -44.72 -5.48
CA ARG A 142 -72.66 -44.24 -4.99
C ARG A 142 -73.81 -44.46 -5.98
N VAL A 143 -73.55 -44.34 -7.28
CA VAL A 143 -74.57 -44.61 -8.32
C VAL A 143 -74.87 -46.11 -8.43
N LEU A 144 -73.84 -46.96 -8.37
CA LEU A 144 -73.99 -48.42 -8.34
C LEU A 144 -74.77 -48.87 -7.10
N GLU A 145 -74.43 -48.35 -5.91
CA GLU A 145 -75.10 -48.64 -4.65
C GLU A 145 -76.58 -48.22 -4.67
N LYS A 146 -76.92 -47.11 -5.34
CA LYS A 146 -78.33 -46.69 -5.54
C LYS A 146 -79.10 -47.52 -6.55
N LYS A 147 -78.42 -48.13 -7.54
CA LYS A 147 -79.07 -48.94 -8.59
C LYS A 147 -79.18 -50.42 -8.24
N LEU A 148 -78.40 -50.91 -7.27
CA LEU A 148 -78.41 -52.30 -6.81
C LEU A 148 -78.82 -52.40 -5.33
N PRO A 149 -80.12 -52.33 -5.01
CA PRO A 149 -80.60 -52.53 -3.64
C PRO A 149 -80.58 -54.02 -3.19
N VAL A 150 -80.39 -54.97 -4.12
CA VAL A 150 -80.25 -56.40 -3.85
C VAL A 150 -79.13 -56.93 -4.75
N ALA A 151 -78.21 -57.73 -4.20
CA ALA A 151 -77.07 -58.29 -4.93
C ALA A 151 -77.57 -59.11 -6.13
N ASP A 152 -77.21 -58.69 -7.35
CA ASP A 152 -77.57 -59.38 -8.59
C ASP A 152 -76.55 -60.52 -8.82
N GLU A 153 -77.00 -61.76 -8.61
CA GLU A 153 -76.17 -62.99 -8.61
C GLU A 153 -75.53 -63.24 -9.99
N ASP A 154 -76.17 -62.78 -11.07
CA ASP A 154 -75.70 -62.93 -12.44
C ASP A 154 -74.47 -62.04 -12.75
N LEU A 155 -74.47 -60.80 -12.24
CA LEU A 155 -73.33 -59.88 -12.35
C LEU A 155 -72.12 -60.37 -11.55
N ILE A 156 -72.34 -61.00 -10.39
CA ILE A 156 -71.28 -61.59 -9.57
C ILE A 156 -70.64 -62.77 -10.31
N ASN A 157 -71.44 -63.63 -10.93
CA ASN A 157 -70.95 -64.76 -11.72
C ASN A 157 -70.18 -64.31 -12.97
N GLU A 158 -70.62 -63.23 -13.63
CA GLU A 158 -69.92 -62.65 -14.79
C GLU A 158 -68.55 -62.06 -14.43
N VAL A 159 -68.47 -61.29 -13.33
CA VAL A 159 -67.19 -60.73 -12.83
C VAL A 159 -66.22 -61.83 -12.38
N ILE A 160 -66.73 -62.91 -11.78
CA ILE A 160 -65.91 -64.06 -11.35
C ILE A 160 -65.35 -64.83 -12.56
N GLU A 161 -66.14 -65.01 -13.62
CA GLU A 161 -65.67 -65.66 -14.85
C GLU A 161 -64.64 -64.79 -15.61
N GLU A 162 -64.83 -63.48 -15.69
CA GLU A 162 -63.87 -62.57 -16.32
C GLU A 162 -62.54 -62.49 -15.55
N ALA A 163 -62.60 -62.47 -14.21
CA ALA A 163 -61.42 -62.54 -13.35
C ALA A 163 -60.65 -63.86 -13.54
N ARG A 164 -61.37 -64.99 -13.65
CA ARG A 164 -60.80 -66.32 -13.93
C ARG A 164 -60.17 -66.40 -15.32
N ALA A 165 -60.76 -65.75 -16.33
CA ALA A 165 -60.22 -65.69 -17.69
C ALA A 165 -58.94 -64.85 -17.80
N SER A 166 -58.80 -63.79 -17.00
CA SER A 166 -57.59 -62.94 -16.99
C SER A 166 -56.37 -63.62 -16.34
N TRP A 167 -56.58 -64.58 -15.44
CA TRP A 167 -55.51 -65.31 -14.74
C TRP A 167 -54.97 -66.53 -15.50
N HIS A 168 -55.66 -66.97 -16.56
CA HIS A 168 -55.26 -68.11 -17.39
C HIS A 168 -54.67 -67.71 -18.76
N LYS A 169 -54.26 -66.45 -18.90
CA LYS A 169 -53.54 -65.91 -20.07
C LYS A 169 -52.17 -65.40 -19.64
#